data_AF-A0A432RV64-F1
#
_entry.id   AF-A0A432RV64-F1
#
_cell.length_a   1.000
_cell.length_b   1.000
_cell.length_c   1.000
_cell.angle_alpha   90.00
_cell.angle_beta   90.00
_cell.angle_gamma   90.00
#
_symmetry.space_group_name_H-M   'P 1'
#
loop_
_entity.id
_entity.type
_entity.pdbx_description
1 polymer ?
#
loop_
_entity_poly.entity_id
_entity_poly.type
_entity_poly.pdbx_seq_one_letter_code
_entity_poly.pdbx_strand_id
1 'polypeptide(L)'
;MTQEELDALMNGDLDDLDDEIEENENLAKEDENEEELKKLDPAHDDAIYPPPATEEHKVVSQLDEVTKDSEEKASEILDIMDQISNDMMESEENLNQILEILENQKQLFEKLSNKFPHIAIFKEELEKSNKAIELVNKNIENAQNSSDNIMMAMDIMQFQDIHRQKIERVINIMRELLKYMNRIFEGKIDDSKRVSSARHLHGDKTEDLVESQDDIEALIAQFSGGKNE
;
A
#
# COMPACT_ATOMS: atom_id res chain seq x y z
N MET A 1 -7.60 -17.51 -22.30
CA MET A 1 -8.36 -16.25 -22.21
C MET A 1 -8.69 -15.79 -23.61
N THR A 2 -9.97 -15.76 -23.94
CA THR A 2 -10.45 -15.17 -25.18
C THR A 2 -10.55 -13.65 -25.00
N GLN A 3 -10.44 -12.88 -26.08
CA GLN A 3 -10.47 -11.40 -26.03
C GLN A 3 -11.79 -10.84 -25.46
N GLU A 4 -12.86 -11.62 -25.53
CA GLU A 4 -14.19 -11.27 -25.03
C GLU A 4 -14.26 -11.27 -23.49
N GLU A 5 -13.47 -12.13 -22.83
CA GLU A 5 -13.37 -12.17 -21.35
C GLU A 5 -12.55 -10.98 -20.82
N LEU A 6 -11.62 -10.46 -21.63
CA LEU A 6 -10.71 -9.37 -21.27
C LEU A 6 -11.39 -8.00 -21.41
N ASP A 7 -12.28 -7.85 -22.39
CA ASP A 7 -13.08 -6.63 -22.59
C ASP A 7 -14.22 -6.50 -21.56
N ALA A 8 -14.78 -7.62 -21.07
CA ALA A 8 -15.79 -7.59 -20.01
C ALA A 8 -15.21 -7.12 -18.66
N LEU A 9 -13.94 -7.44 -18.39
CA LEU A 9 -13.24 -7.07 -17.17
C LEU A 9 -12.79 -5.60 -17.14
N MET A 10 -12.66 -4.96 -18.31
CA MET A 10 -12.21 -3.56 -18.40
C MET A 10 -13.34 -2.54 -18.32
N ASN A 11 -14.60 -2.98 -18.50
CA ASN A 11 -15.78 -2.12 -18.52
C ASN A 11 -16.63 -2.21 -17.23
N GLY A 12 -16.29 -3.09 -16.29
CA GLY A 12 -16.96 -3.16 -14.99
C GLY A 12 -16.04 -2.61 -13.91
N ASP A 13 -16.53 -1.59 -13.18
CA ASP A 13 -16.07 -1.23 -11.83
C ASP A 13 -14.96 -0.17 -11.69
N LEU A 14 -15.16 1.00 -12.31
CA LEU A 14 -14.23 2.15 -12.19
C LEU A 14 -14.83 3.41 -11.53
N ASP A 15 -16.04 3.32 -10.95
CA ASP A 15 -16.77 4.50 -10.46
C ASP A 15 -16.89 4.64 -8.93
N ASP A 16 -16.38 3.71 -8.09
CA ASP A 16 -16.74 3.67 -6.65
C ASP A 16 -15.57 3.69 -5.64
N LEU A 17 -14.38 4.23 -5.96
CA LEU A 17 -13.24 4.24 -5.01
C LEU A 17 -12.64 5.63 -4.76
N ASP A 18 -13.50 6.62 -4.49
CA ASP A 18 -13.06 8.01 -4.27
C ASP A 18 -13.22 8.55 -2.83
N ASP A 19 -13.45 7.71 -1.82
CA ASP A 19 -13.58 8.20 -0.43
C ASP A 19 -12.78 7.37 0.59
N GLU A 20 -12.12 8.12 1.48
CA GLU A 20 -11.49 7.73 2.77
C GLU A 20 -10.01 7.32 2.77
N ILE A 21 -9.13 8.32 2.93
CA ILE A 21 -7.94 8.18 3.81
C ILE A 21 -7.83 9.44 4.67
N GLU A 22 -8.32 9.34 5.91
CA GLU A 22 -7.99 10.26 7.02
C GLU A 22 -6.67 9.85 7.70
N GLU A 23 -6.01 10.90 8.19
CA GLU A 23 -4.76 11.05 8.98
C GLU A 23 -4.19 9.86 9.76
N ASN A 24 -2.85 9.76 9.75
CA ASN A 24 -2.09 9.55 10.99
C ASN A 24 -0.71 10.22 10.94
N GLU A 25 -0.52 11.18 11.84
CA GLU A 25 0.74 11.84 12.15
C GLU A 25 1.70 10.96 12.97
N ASN A 26 2.98 11.34 12.87
CA ASN A 26 4.11 11.04 13.76
C ASN A 26 4.78 9.67 13.62
N LEU A 27 6.04 9.70 13.15
CA LEU A 27 7.20 9.16 13.85
C LEU A 27 8.49 9.76 13.25
N ALA A 28 9.04 10.75 13.93
CA ALA A 28 10.40 11.22 13.71
C ALA A 28 11.40 10.16 14.20
N LYS A 29 12.35 9.74 13.35
CA LYS A 29 13.72 9.37 13.74
C LYS A 29 14.72 9.63 12.61
N GLU A 30 15.85 10.14 13.05
CA GLU A 30 17.07 10.53 12.35
C GLU A 30 17.80 9.31 11.76
N ASP A 31 18.40 9.42 10.57
CA ASP A 31 19.87 9.41 10.41
C ASP A 31 20.33 9.28 8.93
N GLU A 32 21.09 10.30 8.53
CA GLU A 32 22.40 10.23 7.87
C GLU A 32 22.60 9.40 6.58
N ASN A 33 22.56 10.07 5.43
CA ASN A 33 23.74 10.31 4.57
C ASN A 33 23.34 11.05 3.27
N GLU A 34 23.40 12.37 3.29
CA GLU A 34 23.42 13.19 2.07
C GLU A 34 24.87 13.36 1.59
N GLU A 35 25.22 12.71 0.48
CA GLU A 35 26.44 13.07 -0.26
C GLU A 35 26.32 14.52 -0.76
N GLU A 36 27.37 15.30 -0.47
CA GLU A 36 27.52 16.72 -0.73
C GLU A 36 27.15 17.12 -2.18
N LEU A 37 25.93 17.61 -2.39
CA LEU A 37 25.66 18.57 -3.45
C LEU A 37 26.29 19.91 -3.05
N LYS A 38 27.37 20.26 -3.74
CA LYS A 38 28.05 21.55 -3.68
C LYS A 38 27.02 22.70 -3.62
N LYS A 39 27.05 23.43 -2.50
CA LYS A 39 26.37 24.72 -2.35
C LYS A 39 26.88 25.67 -3.44
N LEU A 40 26.04 25.99 -4.42
CA LEU A 40 26.17 27.23 -5.18
C LEU A 40 25.57 28.33 -4.30
N ASP A 41 26.34 29.38 -4.01
CA ASP A 41 25.93 30.55 -3.24
C ASP A 41 24.65 31.19 -3.83
N PRO A 42 23.56 31.35 -3.06
CA PRO A 42 22.30 31.93 -3.51
C PRO A 42 22.29 33.45 -3.29
N ALA A 43 23.23 34.17 -3.88
CA ALA A 43 23.18 35.63 -3.92
C ALA A 43 22.72 36.08 -5.31
N HIS A 44 21.40 36.28 -5.43
CA HIS A 44 20.65 36.79 -6.58
C HIS A 44 20.19 35.75 -7.61
N ASP A 45 19.13 35.01 -7.25
CA ASP A 45 18.11 34.63 -8.22
C ASP A 45 16.79 34.36 -7.47
N ASP A 46 15.81 35.26 -7.57
CA ASP A 46 14.40 35.02 -7.18
C ASP A 46 13.71 34.08 -8.17
N ALA A 47 14.44 33.10 -8.68
CA ALA A 47 13.87 32.00 -9.43
C ALA A 47 13.23 31.07 -8.41
N ILE A 48 11.89 31.05 -8.38
CA ILE A 48 11.09 30.07 -7.65
C ILE A 48 11.38 28.69 -8.27
N TYR A 49 12.52 28.10 -7.94
CA TYR A 49 12.83 26.72 -8.26
C TYR A 49 12.02 25.85 -7.31
N PRO A 50 11.24 24.87 -7.82
CA PRO A 50 10.57 23.93 -6.94
C PRO A 50 11.64 23.25 -6.08
N PRO A 51 11.42 23.11 -4.76
CA PRO A 51 12.38 22.46 -3.88
C PRO A 51 12.69 21.05 -4.41
N PRO A 52 13.92 20.54 -4.24
CA PRO A 52 14.27 19.19 -4.64
C PRO A 52 13.27 18.21 -4.01
N ALA A 53 12.83 17.22 -4.78
CA ALA A 53 11.86 16.24 -4.30
C ALA A 53 12.39 15.54 -3.04
N THR A 54 11.68 15.73 -1.93
CA THR A 54 11.88 14.96 -0.69
C THR A 54 11.59 13.48 -0.96
N GLU A 55 12.05 12.58 -0.10
CA GLU A 55 11.83 11.13 -0.30
C GLU A 55 10.34 10.77 -0.42
N GLU A 56 9.49 11.48 0.32
CA GLU A 56 8.02 11.41 0.26
C GLU A 56 7.41 11.85 -1.08
N HIS A 57 8.17 12.55 -1.93
CA HIS A 57 7.73 12.97 -3.26
C HIS A 57 8.39 12.16 -4.38
N LYS A 58 9.21 11.16 -4.04
CA LYS A 58 9.77 10.19 -5.00
C LYS A 58 8.75 9.09 -5.27
N VAL A 59 7.69 9.42 -6.00
CA VAL A 59 6.57 8.52 -6.33
C VAL A 59 7.03 7.17 -6.90
N VAL A 60 8.12 7.13 -7.67
CA VAL A 60 8.67 5.86 -8.20
C VAL A 60 9.23 4.97 -7.08
N SER A 61 9.92 5.54 -6.08
CA SER A 61 10.44 4.79 -4.93
C SER A 61 9.31 4.28 -4.06
N GLN A 62 8.29 5.10 -3.83
CA GLN A 62 7.10 4.72 -3.07
C GLN A 62 6.35 3.57 -3.74
N LEU A 63 6.22 3.58 -5.07
CA LEU A 63 5.60 2.48 -5.80
C LEU A 63 6.44 1.20 -5.72
N ASP A 64 7.77 1.28 -5.80
CA ASP A 64 8.67 0.14 -5.59
C ASP A 64 8.53 -0.41 -4.14
N GLU A 65 8.49 0.46 -3.12
CA GLU A 65 8.28 0.08 -1.71
C GLU A 65 6.92 -0.59 -1.49
N VAL A 66 5.85 -0.01 -2.03
CA VAL A 66 4.49 -0.59 -1.97
C VAL A 66 4.46 -1.97 -2.63
N THR A 67 5.14 -2.19 -3.75
CA THR A 67 5.17 -3.54 -4.36
C THR A 67 5.86 -4.56 -3.48
N LYS A 68 6.97 -4.19 -2.85
CA LYS A 68 7.75 -5.06 -1.99
C LYS A 68 6.99 -5.41 -0.70
N ASP A 69 6.46 -4.41 -0.02
CA ASP A 69 5.70 -4.59 1.22
C ASP A 69 4.41 -5.39 0.96
N SER A 70 3.76 -5.16 -0.19
CA SER A 70 2.60 -5.93 -0.62
C SER A 70 2.98 -7.40 -0.82
N GLU A 71 4.08 -7.73 -1.51
CA GLU A 71 4.54 -9.11 -1.73
C GLU A 71 4.87 -9.84 -0.41
N GLU A 72 5.57 -9.18 0.52
CA GLU A 72 5.87 -9.75 1.84
C GLU A 72 4.59 -10.04 2.62
N LYS A 73 3.64 -9.11 2.63
CA LYS A 73 2.34 -9.31 3.29
C LYS A 73 1.46 -10.34 2.59
N ALA A 74 1.58 -10.48 1.27
CA ALA A 74 0.96 -11.57 0.52
C ALA A 74 1.45 -12.92 1.04
N SER A 75 2.77 -13.07 1.18
CA SER A 75 3.34 -14.33 1.63
C SER A 75 2.85 -14.67 3.04
N GLU A 76 2.83 -13.69 3.95
CA GLU A 76 2.33 -13.89 5.31
C GLU A 76 0.86 -14.31 5.34
N ILE A 77 -0.01 -13.68 4.55
CA ILE A 77 -1.43 -14.03 4.51
C ILE A 77 -1.62 -15.45 3.93
N LEU A 78 -0.86 -15.86 2.91
CA LEU A 78 -0.92 -17.23 2.39
C LEU A 78 -0.51 -18.25 3.44
N ASP A 79 0.58 -18.01 4.17
CA ASP A 79 1.03 -18.89 5.25
C ASP A 79 -0.04 -19.03 6.35
N ILE A 80 -0.70 -17.92 6.71
CA ILE A 80 -1.81 -17.92 7.67
C ILE A 80 -3.01 -18.69 7.11
N MET A 81 -3.37 -18.51 5.84
CA MET A 81 -4.46 -19.25 5.22
C MET A 81 -4.19 -20.76 5.17
N ASP A 82 -2.96 -21.16 4.89
CA ASP A 82 -2.52 -22.56 4.94
C ASP A 82 -2.64 -23.13 6.37
N GLN A 83 -2.22 -22.36 7.37
CA GLN A 83 -2.37 -22.76 8.76
C GLN A 83 -3.84 -22.94 9.15
N ILE A 84 -4.70 -21.97 8.82
CA ILE A 84 -6.14 -22.07 9.11
C ILE A 84 -6.76 -23.26 8.36
N SER A 85 -6.37 -23.52 7.11
CA SER A 85 -6.87 -24.68 6.35
C SER A 85 -6.54 -25.99 7.06
N ASN A 86 -5.30 -26.16 7.52
CA ASN A 86 -4.88 -27.33 8.29
C ASN A 86 -5.65 -27.45 9.62
N ASP A 87 -5.82 -26.35 10.35
CA ASP A 87 -6.59 -26.32 11.60
C ASP A 87 -8.07 -26.71 11.37
N MET A 88 -8.66 -26.30 10.25
CA MET A 88 -10.03 -26.69 9.87
C MET A 88 -10.12 -28.19 9.55
N MET A 89 -9.14 -28.75 8.83
CA MET A 89 -9.08 -30.20 8.56
C MET A 89 -8.95 -31.01 9.86
N GLU A 90 -8.07 -30.59 10.77
CA GLU A 90 -7.93 -31.24 12.08
C GLU A 90 -9.22 -31.11 12.91
N SER A 91 -9.87 -29.95 12.88
CA SER A 91 -11.17 -29.75 13.52
C SER A 91 -12.25 -30.68 12.94
N GLU A 92 -12.29 -30.86 11.63
CA GLU A 92 -13.20 -31.80 10.97
C GLU A 92 -12.93 -33.24 11.43
N GLU A 93 -11.66 -33.68 11.47
CA GLU A 93 -11.30 -35.02 11.94
C GLU A 93 -11.73 -35.25 13.41
N ASN A 94 -11.45 -34.28 14.28
CA ASN A 94 -11.85 -34.32 15.69
C ASN A 94 -13.38 -34.38 15.85
N LEU A 95 -14.13 -33.60 15.07
CA LEU A 95 -15.60 -33.62 15.09
C LEU A 95 -16.15 -34.97 14.60
N ASN A 96 -15.53 -35.59 13.60
CA ASN A 96 -15.91 -36.92 13.12
C ASN A 96 -15.68 -38.00 14.19
N GLN A 97 -14.59 -37.93 14.97
CA GLN A 97 -14.37 -38.83 16.09
C GLN A 97 -15.43 -38.64 17.19
N ILE A 98 -15.78 -37.39 17.51
CA ILE A 98 -16.86 -37.08 18.48
C ILE A 98 -18.20 -37.62 17.97
N LEU A 99 -18.49 -37.48 16.67
CA LEU A 99 -19.69 -38.01 16.04
C LEU A 99 -19.81 -39.52 16.21
N GLU A 100 -18.71 -40.28 16.01
CA GLU A 100 -18.70 -41.72 16.24
C GLU A 100 -19.01 -42.09 17.70
N ILE A 101 -18.43 -41.36 18.66
CA ILE A 101 -18.71 -41.56 20.10
C ILE A 101 -20.18 -41.29 20.41
N LEU A 102 -20.74 -40.20 19.87
CA LEU A 102 -22.15 -39.84 20.07
C LEU A 102 -23.11 -40.85 19.43
N GLU A 103 -22.79 -41.40 18.26
CA GLU A 103 -23.61 -42.43 17.62
C GLU A 103 -23.59 -43.75 18.43
N ASN A 104 -22.44 -44.11 18.99
CA ASN A 104 -22.33 -45.23 19.93
C ASN A 104 -23.15 -44.99 21.21
N GLN A 105 -23.11 -43.76 21.75
CA GLN A 105 -23.88 -43.36 22.93
C GLN A 105 -25.40 -43.39 22.67
N LYS A 106 -25.83 -42.91 21.50
CA LYS A 106 -27.22 -43.01 21.03
C LYS A 106 -27.67 -44.47 20.97
N GLN A 107 -26.91 -45.37 20.33
CA GLN A 107 -27.25 -46.80 20.26
C GLN A 107 -27.36 -47.44 21.65
N LEU A 108 -26.50 -47.05 22.60
CA LEU A 108 -26.58 -47.51 23.99
C LEU A 108 -27.90 -47.05 24.64
N PHE A 109 -28.27 -45.77 24.48
CA PHE A 109 -29.51 -45.24 25.03
C PHE A 109 -30.76 -45.81 24.35
N GLU A 110 -30.72 -46.12 23.05
CA GLU A 110 -31.81 -46.82 22.38
C GLU A 110 -32.03 -48.21 22.99
N LYS A 111 -30.95 -48.98 23.20
CA LYS A 111 -31.02 -50.30 23.85
C LYS A 111 -31.55 -50.19 25.29
N LEU A 112 -31.09 -49.21 26.06
CA LEU A 112 -31.52 -48.99 27.44
C LEU A 112 -32.98 -48.53 27.53
N SER A 113 -33.40 -47.60 26.68
CA SER A 113 -34.78 -47.12 26.59
C SER A 113 -35.76 -48.25 26.21
N ASN A 114 -35.35 -49.12 25.29
CA ASN A 114 -36.14 -50.30 24.89
C ASN A 114 -36.23 -51.36 26.00
N LYS A 115 -35.15 -51.61 26.75
CA LYS A 115 -35.13 -52.58 27.85
C LYS A 115 -35.81 -52.07 29.13
N PHE A 116 -35.75 -50.77 29.39
CA PHE A 116 -36.27 -50.13 30.59
C PHE A 116 -37.24 -48.98 30.24
N PRO A 117 -38.41 -49.28 29.64
CA PRO A 117 -39.34 -48.27 29.15
C PRO A 117 -39.94 -47.37 30.24
N HIS A 118 -39.83 -47.76 31.51
CA HIS A 118 -40.33 -47.00 32.65
C HIS A 118 -39.35 -45.94 33.18
N ILE A 119 -38.10 -45.90 32.69
CA ILE A 119 -37.10 -44.91 33.11
C ILE A 119 -37.09 -43.77 32.10
N ALA A 120 -37.70 -42.63 32.46
CA ALA A 120 -37.80 -41.45 31.59
C ALA A 120 -36.44 -40.84 31.22
N ILE A 121 -35.44 -40.94 32.11
CA ILE A 121 -34.10 -40.37 31.93
C ILE A 121 -33.43 -40.89 30.66
N PHE A 122 -33.60 -42.16 30.30
CA PHE A 122 -32.99 -42.72 29.09
C PHE A 122 -33.58 -42.14 27.80
N LYS A 123 -34.87 -41.77 27.80
CA LYS A 123 -35.48 -41.08 26.66
C LYS A 123 -35.01 -39.64 26.56
N GLU A 124 -34.85 -38.96 27.69
CA GLU A 124 -34.34 -37.59 27.74
C GLU A 124 -32.88 -37.52 27.25
N GLU A 125 -32.01 -38.42 27.73
CA GLU A 125 -30.62 -38.47 27.29
C GLU A 125 -30.46 -38.92 25.83
N LEU A 126 -31.35 -39.79 25.33
CA LEU A 126 -31.42 -40.10 23.90
C LEU A 126 -31.71 -38.83 23.07
N GLU A 127 -32.67 -38.02 23.50
CA GLU A 127 -33.01 -36.77 22.81
C GLU A 127 -31.85 -35.76 22.84
N LYS A 128 -31.15 -35.63 23.98
CA LYS A 128 -29.94 -34.81 24.09
C LYS A 128 -28.83 -35.31 23.17
N SER A 129 -28.62 -36.63 23.08
CA SER A 129 -27.63 -37.23 22.18
C SER A 129 -27.94 -36.91 20.72
N ASN A 130 -29.21 -36.98 20.30
CA ASN A 130 -29.62 -36.61 18.94
C ASN A 130 -29.37 -35.13 18.64
N LYS A 131 -29.68 -34.23 19.59
CA LYS A 131 -29.39 -32.79 19.45
C LYS A 131 -27.88 -32.53 19.36
N ALA A 132 -27.07 -33.24 20.15
CA ALA A 132 -25.62 -33.13 20.08
C ALA A 132 -25.08 -33.58 18.71
N ILE A 133 -25.59 -34.69 18.16
CA ILE A 133 -25.24 -35.17 16.82
C ILE A 133 -25.58 -34.12 15.75
N GLU A 134 -26.76 -33.52 15.81
CA GLU A 134 -27.18 -32.46 14.88
C GLU A 134 -26.24 -31.25 14.92
N LEU A 135 -25.84 -30.81 16.12
CA LEU A 135 -24.87 -29.72 16.31
C LEU A 135 -23.49 -30.08 15.77
N VAL A 136 -23.01 -31.29 16.00
CA VAL A 136 -21.71 -31.76 15.48
C VAL A 136 -21.72 -31.80 13.96
N ASN A 137 -22.78 -32.35 13.34
CA ASN A 137 -22.91 -32.37 11.87
C ASN A 137 -22.93 -30.96 11.28
N LYS A 138 -23.64 -30.01 11.91
CA LYS A 138 -23.62 -28.61 11.50
C LYS A 138 -22.21 -28.00 11.61
N ASN A 139 -21.46 -28.33 12.66
CA ASN A 139 -20.10 -27.84 12.81
C ASN A 139 -19.14 -28.46 11.77
N ILE A 140 -19.33 -29.72 11.39
CA ILE A 140 -18.58 -30.36 10.30
C ILE A 140 -18.86 -29.62 8.98
N GLU A 141 -20.13 -29.37 8.66
CA GLU A 141 -20.51 -28.61 7.46
C GLU A 141 -19.89 -27.20 7.48
N ASN A 142 -19.90 -26.51 8.62
CA ASN A 142 -19.25 -25.21 8.75
C ASN A 142 -17.73 -25.27 8.54
N ALA A 143 -17.05 -26.30 9.05
CA ALA A 143 -15.61 -26.49 8.85
C ALA A 143 -15.28 -26.72 7.37
N GLN A 144 -16.06 -27.54 6.68
CA GLN A 144 -15.93 -27.80 5.24
C GLN A 144 -16.17 -26.52 4.42
N ASN A 145 -17.26 -25.80 4.69
CA ASN A 145 -17.55 -24.52 4.04
C ASN A 145 -16.44 -23.48 4.28
N SER A 146 -15.87 -23.46 5.49
CA SER A 146 -14.74 -22.57 5.80
C SER A 146 -13.49 -22.96 5.02
N SER A 147 -13.20 -24.26 4.88
CA SER A 147 -12.10 -24.76 4.07
C SER A 147 -12.26 -24.36 2.60
N ASP A 148 -13.45 -24.50 2.04
CA ASP A 148 -13.76 -24.09 0.66
C ASP A 148 -13.57 -22.58 0.47
N ASN A 149 -14.04 -21.76 1.43
CA ASN A 149 -13.84 -20.32 1.39
C ASN A 149 -12.36 -19.93 1.47
N ILE A 150 -11.55 -20.63 2.27
CA ILE A 150 -10.11 -20.40 2.34
C ILE A 150 -9.45 -20.71 0.99
N MET A 151 -9.82 -21.82 0.36
CA MET A 151 -9.31 -22.18 -0.96
C MET A 151 -9.67 -21.12 -2.01
N MET A 152 -10.92 -20.63 -2.02
CA MET A 152 -11.34 -19.53 -2.89
C MET A 152 -10.56 -18.23 -2.59
N ALA A 153 -10.30 -17.92 -1.33
CA ALA A 153 -9.55 -16.74 -0.94
C ALA A 153 -8.08 -16.83 -1.40
N MET A 154 -7.44 -18.00 -1.29
CA MET A 154 -6.10 -18.25 -1.84
C MET A 154 -6.06 -18.08 -3.37
N ASP A 155 -7.09 -18.52 -4.09
CA ASP A 155 -7.20 -18.32 -5.54
C ASP A 155 -7.35 -16.83 -5.90
N ILE A 156 -8.17 -16.08 -5.16
CA ILE A 156 -8.30 -14.63 -5.35
C ILE A 156 -6.99 -13.92 -5.02
N MET A 157 -6.26 -14.39 -4.02
CA MET A 157 -4.99 -13.79 -3.60
C MET A 157 -3.91 -13.88 -4.69
N GLN A 158 -4.00 -14.85 -5.59
CA GLN A 158 -3.14 -14.89 -6.78
C GLN A 158 -3.32 -13.65 -7.69
N PHE A 159 -4.47 -12.96 -7.63
CA PHE A 159 -4.67 -11.68 -8.33
C PHE A 159 -3.78 -10.55 -7.79
N GLN A 160 -3.16 -10.71 -6.62
CA GLN A 160 -2.18 -9.75 -6.11
C GLN A 160 -0.96 -9.60 -7.04
N ASP A 161 -0.57 -10.67 -7.74
CA ASP A 161 0.50 -10.59 -8.73
C ASP A 161 0.13 -9.64 -9.89
N ILE A 162 -1.16 -9.53 -10.23
CA ILE A 162 -1.64 -8.58 -11.25
C ILE A 162 -1.45 -7.13 -10.78
N HIS A 163 -1.66 -6.84 -9.50
CA HIS A 163 -1.43 -5.50 -8.95
C HIS A 163 0.05 -5.12 -9.01
N ARG A 164 0.95 -6.05 -8.66
CA ARG A 164 2.40 -5.88 -8.84
C ARG A 164 2.75 -5.55 -10.29
N GLN A 165 2.27 -6.34 -11.25
CA GLN A 165 2.52 -6.11 -12.69
C GLN A 165 1.99 -4.75 -13.16
N LYS A 166 0.81 -4.32 -12.69
CA LYS A 166 0.25 -3.00 -13.00
C LYS A 166 1.14 -1.87 -12.47
N ILE A 167 1.64 -1.99 -11.25
CA ILE A 167 2.56 -1.01 -10.66
C ILE A 167 3.89 -0.98 -11.41
N GLU A 168 4.50 -2.14 -11.72
CA GLU A 168 5.73 -2.22 -12.52
C GLU A 168 5.58 -1.52 -13.87
N ARG A 169 4.42 -1.70 -14.54
CA ARG A 169 4.11 -1.00 -15.78
C ARG A 169 4.07 0.52 -15.60
N VAL A 170 3.40 1.00 -14.55
CA VAL A 170 3.33 2.44 -14.24
C VAL A 170 4.73 3.00 -13.95
N ILE A 171 5.53 2.30 -13.15
CA ILE A 171 6.91 2.69 -12.84
C ILE A 171 7.75 2.81 -14.11
N ASN A 172 7.65 1.84 -15.02
CA ASN A 172 8.37 1.90 -16.29
C ASN A 172 7.96 3.09 -17.15
N ILE A 173 6.64 3.36 -17.25
CA ILE A 173 6.13 4.53 -17.98
C ILE A 173 6.66 5.82 -17.34
N MET A 174 6.62 5.95 -16.01
CA MET A 174 7.12 7.12 -15.30
C MET A 174 8.62 7.35 -15.54
N ARG A 175 9.42 6.27 -15.52
CA ARG A 175 10.86 6.31 -15.83
C ARG A 175 11.10 6.72 -17.30
N GLU A 176 10.27 6.28 -18.23
CA GLU A 176 10.34 6.71 -19.64
C GLU A 176 9.95 8.17 -19.84
N LEU A 177 8.89 8.64 -19.17
CA LEU A 177 8.46 10.04 -19.20
C LEU A 177 9.57 10.98 -18.67
N LEU A 178 10.25 10.60 -17.59
CA LEU A 178 11.42 11.34 -17.09
C LEU A 178 12.54 11.42 -18.14
N LYS A 179 12.88 10.29 -18.80
CA LYS A 179 13.89 10.29 -19.88
C LYS A 179 13.46 11.15 -21.06
N TYR A 180 12.18 11.13 -21.42
CA TYR A 180 11.62 11.94 -22.50
C TYR A 180 11.69 13.43 -22.16
N MET A 181 11.32 13.82 -20.95
CA MET A 181 11.45 15.20 -20.46
C MET A 181 12.91 15.66 -20.48
N ASN A 182 13.82 14.85 -19.93
CA ASN A 182 15.25 15.16 -19.97
C ASN A 182 15.75 15.33 -21.41
N ARG A 183 15.31 14.49 -22.36
CA ARG A 183 15.64 14.63 -23.79
C ARG A 183 15.06 15.89 -24.45
N ILE A 184 13.87 16.35 -24.05
CA ILE A 184 13.31 17.62 -24.55
C ILE A 184 14.15 18.81 -24.06
N PHE A 185 14.62 18.75 -22.81
CA PHE A 185 15.42 19.81 -22.20
C PHE A 185 16.92 19.72 -22.50
N GLU A 186 17.42 18.58 -23.01
CA GLU A 186 18.77 18.44 -23.53
C GLU A 186 18.98 19.40 -24.72
N GLY A 187 19.62 20.53 -24.44
CA GLY A 187 20.00 21.51 -25.45
C GLY A 187 21.03 20.94 -26.44
N LYS A 188 21.01 21.41 -27.69
CA LYS A 188 22.06 21.07 -28.69
C LYS A 188 23.44 21.62 -28.33
N ILE A 189 23.50 22.50 -27.33
CA ILE A 189 24.68 23.25 -26.91
C ILE A 189 24.83 23.03 -25.41
N ASP A 190 26.05 22.71 -24.98
CA ASP A 190 26.47 22.61 -23.59
C ASP A 190 26.06 23.88 -22.81
N ASP A 191 25.43 23.71 -21.65
CA ASP A 191 24.95 24.81 -20.80
C ASP A 191 26.09 25.77 -20.42
N SER A 192 27.32 25.27 -20.34
CA SER A 192 28.54 26.08 -20.11
C SER A 192 28.82 27.10 -21.23
N LYS A 193 28.25 26.89 -22.42
CA LYS A 193 28.39 27.76 -23.60
C LYS A 193 27.13 28.58 -23.86
N ARG A 194 26.09 28.45 -23.03
CA ARG A 194 24.88 29.27 -23.14
C ARG A 194 25.15 30.65 -22.56
N VAL A 195 24.65 31.67 -23.25
CA VAL A 195 24.76 33.06 -22.81
C VAL A 195 24.01 33.20 -21.48
N SER A 196 24.62 33.87 -20.51
CA SER A 196 24.02 34.15 -19.21
C SER A 196 22.59 34.67 -19.38
N SER A 197 21.65 34.12 -18.60
CA SER A 197 20.25 34.52 -18.61
C SER A 197 20.12 36.05 -18.58
N ALA A 198 19.35 36.62 -19.50
CA ALA A 198 19.16 38.05 -19.56
C ALA A 198 18.43 38.52 -18.30
N ARG A 199 19.11 39.32 -17.47
CA ARG A 199 18.51 39.94 -16.28
C ARG A 199 17.53 41.07 -16.61
N HIS A 200 17.61 41.62 -17.82
CA HIS A 200 16.72 42.68 -18.31
C HIS A 200 16.31 42.42 -19.76
N LEU A 201 15.04 42.69 -20.07
CA LEU A 201 14.52 42.73 -21.43
C LEU A 201 14.38 44.17 -21.90
N HIS A 202 14.48 44.39 -23.22
CA HIS A 202 14.29 45.73 -23.78
C HIS A 202 12.87 46.23 -23.50
N GLY A 203 12.74 47.22 -22.60
CA GLY A 203 11.46 47.73 -22.12
C GLY A 203 11.23 47.61 -20.61
N ASP A 204 12.12 46.93 -19.87
CA ASP A 204 12.09 46.93 -18.40
C ASP A 204 12.36 48.34 -17.86
N LYS A 205 11.54 48.75 -16.89
CA LYS A 205 11.64 50.02 -16.16
C LYS A 205 12.11 49.80 -14.72
N THR A 206 13.03 48.86 -14.51
CA THR A 206 13.64 48.67 -13.20
C THR A 206 14.82 49.64 -13.07
N GLU A 207 14.65 50.67 -12.24
CA GLU A 207 15.68 51.66 -11.86
C GLU A 207 16.61 51.17 -10.74
N ASP A 208 16.66 49.85 -10.48
CA ASP A 208 17.47 49.30 -9.39
C ASP A 208 18.90 49.05 -9.87
N LEU A 209 19.63 50.15 -10.07
CA LEU A 209 21.03 50.16 -10.44
C LEU A 209 21.81 50.90 -9.36
N VAL A 210 22.33 50.13 -8.41
CA VAL A 210 23.65 50.42 -7.84
C VAL A 210 24.65 49.79 -8.82
N GLU A 211 25.04 50.55 -9.85
CA GLU A 211 25.77 50.03 -11.02
C GLU A 211 27.29 49.94 -10.80
N SER A 212 27.83 50.51 -9.72
CA SER A 212 29.26 50.47 -9.47
C SER A 212 29.62 50.44 -7.97
N GLN A 213 30.76 49.83 -7.65
CA GLN A 213 31.39 49.90 -6.32
C GLN A 213 31.60 51.38 -5.89
N ASP A 214 31.79 52.27 -6.87
CA ASP A 214 31.97 53.71 -6.68
C ASP A 214 30.66 54.40 -6.19
N ASP A 215 29.48 53.93 -6.65
CA ASP A 215 28.19 54.43 -6.17
C ASP A 215 27.91 54.00 -4.72
N ILE A 216 28.41 52.83 -4.33
CA ILE A 216 28.38 52.36 -2.94
C ILE A 216 29.29 53.21 -2.06
N GLU A 217 30.49 53.57 -2.53
CA GLU A 217 31.41 54.46 -1.79
C GLU A 217 30.86 55.89 -1.67
N ALA A 218 30.17 56.40 -2.69
CA ALA A 218 29.49 57.69 -2.63
C ALA A 218 28.35 57.71 -1.60
N LEU A 219 27.56 56.64 -1.52
CA LEU A 219 26.51 56.47 -0.50
C LEU A 219 27.10 56.33 0.91
N ILE A 220 28.21 55.59 1.06
CA ILE A 220 28.94 55.48 2.34
C ILE A 220 29.51 56.84 2.75
N ALA A 221 30.05 57.64 1.82
CA ALA A 221 30.55 58.99 2.10
C ALA A 221 29.41 59.94 2.54
N GLN A 222 28.26 59.86 1.89
CA GLN A 222 27.09 60.68 2.21
C GLN A 222 26.48 60.33 3.58
N PHE A 223 26.53 59.06 3.99
CA PHE A 223 26.06 58.62 5.31
C PHE A 223 27.11 58.74 6.42
N SER A 224 28.41 58.66 6.12
CA SER A 224 29.50 58.80 7.10
C SER A 224 29.91 60.26 7.36
N GLY A 225 29.64 61.18 6.43
CA GLY A 225 29.86 62.63 6.61
C GLY A 225 28.84 63.32 7.52
N GLY A 226 27.79 62.61 7.97
CA GLY A 226 26.75 63.12 8.86
C GLY A 226 27.03 62.88 10.34
N LYS A 227 28.19 63.30 10.87
CA LYS A 227 28.41 63.52 12.31
C LYS A 227 29.64 64.39 12.58
N ASN A 228 29.37 65.53 13.22
CA ASN A 228 30.28 66.47 13.89
C ASN A 228 30.94 67.56 13.03
N GLU A 229 30.19 68.62 12.74
CA GLU A 229 30.35 69.93 13.41
C GLU A 229 29.03 70.72 13.38
#